data_AF-A0A183KMD8-F1
#
_entry.id   AF-A0A183KMD8-F1
#
_cell.length_a   1.000
_cell.length_b   1.000
_cell.length_c   1.000
_cell.angle_alpha   90.00
_cell.angle_beta   90.00
_cell.angle_gamma   90.00
#
_symmetry.space_group_name_H-M   'P 1'
#
loop_
_entity.id
_entity.type
_entity.pdbx_description
1 polymer ?
#
loop_
_entity_poly.entity_id
_entity_poly.type
_entity_poly.pdbx_seq_one_letter_code
_entity_poly.pdbx_strand_id
1 'polypeptide(L)'
;MVSYDEFKDKCRESMETGDFEWMEVVPYDSRFPNTNQTPKCVQNFVDFQRCKRVYGEEYKACNYFKRTAQLLCPSSWVCLILIYSNHFHQIEKWEKEVENNMFPYKI
;
A
#
# COMPACT_ATOMS: atom_id res chain seq x y z
N MET A 1 -15.70 18.37 2.68
CA MET A 1 -14.33 18.36 2.13
C MET A 1 -13.41 18.79 3.26
N VAL A 2 -12.40 17.99 3.59
CA VAL A 2 -11.40 18.34 4.61
C VAL A 2 -10.59 19.53 4.07
N SER A 3 -10.26 20.51 4.90
CA SER A 3 -9.41 21.62 4.47
C SER A 3 -7.98 21.12 4.18
N TYR A 4 -7.24 21.85 3.34
CA TYR A 4 -5.87 21.47 3.00
C TYR A 4 -4.96 21.45 4.25
N ASP A 5 -5.16 22.39 5.16
CA ASP A 5 -4.39 22.49 6.39
C ASP A 5 -4.66 21.31 7.33
N GLU A 6 -5.94 20.94 7.50
CA GLU A 6 -6.31 19.74 8.27
C GLU A 6 -5.75 18.44 7.65
N PHE A 7 -5.73 18.32 6.32
CA PHE A 7 -5.13 17.17 5.64
C PHE A 7 -3.62 17.10 5.90
N LYS A 8 -2.93 18.25 5.83
CA LYS A 8 -1.49 18.34 6.05
C LYS A 8 -1.11 17.98 7.50
N ASP A 9 -1.90 18.42 8.46
CA ASP A 9 -1.66 18.12 9.87
C ASP A 9 -1.86 16.63 10.16
N LYS A 10 -2.92 16.02 9.60
CA LYS A 10 -3.12 14.56 9.67
C LYS A 10 -1.97 13.78 9.04
N CYS A 11 -1.43 14.23 7.91
CA CYS A 11 -0.26 13.58 7.32
C CYS A 11 0.96 13.61 8.26
N ARG A 12 1.18 14.71 8.98
CA ARG A 12 2.29 14.82 9.94
C ARG A 12 2.09 13.90 11.13
N GLU A 13 0.90 13.94 11.72
CA GLU A 13 0.53 13.07 12.84
C GLU A 13 0.69 11.59 12.48
N SER A 14 0.20 11.16 11.30
CA SER A 14 0.32 9.77 10.86
C SER A 14 1.74 9.30 10.59
N MET A 15 2.66 10.20 10.24
CA MET A 15 4.08 9.82 10.12
C MET A 15 4.69 9.49 11.49
N GLU A 16 4.21 10.11 12.56
CA GLU A 16 4.65 9.87 13.94
C GLU A 16 3.94 8.68 14.58
N THR A 17 2.62 8.54 14.38
CA THR A 17 1.81 7.48 14.98
C THR A 17 1.89 6.17 14.20
N GLY A 18 2.04 6.25 12.86
CA GLY A 18 1.97 5.11 11.95
C GLY A 18 0.55 4.77 11.51
N ASP A 19 -0.44 5.57 11.90
CA ASP A 19 -1.87 5.29 11.68
C ASP A 19 -2.36 6.04 10.44
N PHE A 20 -2.49 5.31 9.32
CA PHE A 20 -2.99 5.83 8.04
C PHE A 20 -4.41 5.37 7.72
N GLU A 21 -5.18 4.92 8.72
CA GLU A 21 -6.53 4.38 8.50
C GLU A 21 -7.51 5.42 7.92
N TRP A 22 -7.35 6.69 8.30
CA TRP A 22 -8.13 7.81 7.77
C TRP A 22 -7.98 8.02 6.26
N MET A 23 -6.95 7.42 5.65
CA MET A 23 -6.78 7.42 4.20
C MET A 23 -7.74 6.42 3.58
N GLU A 24 -8.82 6.93 2.99
CA GLU A 24 -9.78 6.16 2.20
C GLU A 24 -9.36 6.02 0.74
N VAL A 25 -8.71 7.05 0.19
CA VAL A 25 -8.27 7.11 -1.21
C VAL A 25 -6.79 7.43 -1.29
N VAL A 26 -6.12 6.83 -2.27
CA VAL A 26 -4.69 7.10 -2.50
C VAL A 26 -4.55 8.42 -3.27
N PRO A 27 -3.63 9.32 -2.84
CA PRO A 27 -3.39 10.56 -3.56
C PRO A 27 -2.93 10.33 -5.00
N TYR A 28 -3.17 11.32 -5.84
CA TYR A 28 -2.63 11.33 -7.20
C TYR A 28 -1.09 11.31 -7.15
N ASP A 29 -0.49 10.41 -7.90
CA ASP A 29 0.96 10.27 -8.01
C ASP A 29 1.36 10.57 -9.45
N SER A 30 2.08 11.67 -9.64
CA SER A 30 2.51 12.14 -10.97
C SER A 30 3.46 11.17 -11.67
N ARG A 31 4.07 10.21 -10.95
CA ARG A 31 4.88 9.14 -11.54
C ARG A 31 4.02 8.14 -12.31
N PHE A 32 2.75 8.02 -11.96
CA PHE A 32 1.80 7.07 -12.54
C PHE A 32 0.53 7.80 -13.05
N PRO A 33 0.65 8.67 -14.07
CA PRO A 33 -0.45 9.51 -14.53
C PRO A 33 -1.49 8.75 -15.38
N ASN A 34 -1.14 7.57 -15.86
CA ASN A 34 -1.96 6.79 -16.79
C ASN A 34 -3.08 6.04 -16.05
N THR A 35 -4.14 5.66 -16.78
CA THR A 35 -5.27 4.89 -16.22
C THR A 35 -4.87 3.54 -15.63
N ASN A 36 -3.81 2.90 -16.18
CA ASN A 36 -3.31 1.65 -15.62
C ASN A 36 -2.50 1.90 -14.34
N GLN A 37 -3.13 1.64 -13.19
CA GLN A 37 -2.54 1.81 -11.86
C GLN A 37 -1.80 0.56 -11.33
N THR A 38 -1.69 -0.51 -12.13
CA THR A 38 -0.94 -1.72 -11.77
C THR A 38 0.50 -1.42 -11.34
N PRO A 39 1.28 -0.57 -12.06
CA PRO A 39 2.65 -0.25 -11.64
C PRO A 39 2.71 0.47 -10.29
N LYS A 40 1.71 1.31 -10.00
CA LYS A 40 1.61 2.03 -8.72
C LYS A 40 1.39 1.04 -7.56
N CYS A 41 0.52 0.04 -7.74
CA CYS A 41 0.33 -1.03 -6.74
C CYS A 41 1.65 -1.79 -6.47
N VAL A 42 2.30 -2.29 -7.52
CA VAL A 42 3.55 -3.06 -7.40
C VAL A 42 4.65 -2.23 -6.72
N GLN A 43 4.83 -0.98 -7.14
CA GLN A 43 5.89 -0.13 -6.60
C GLN A 43 5.70 0.15 -5.11
N ASN A 44 4.47 0.45 -4.66
CA ASN A 44 4.21 0.71 -3.24
C ASN A 44 4.42 -0.54 -2.37
N PHE A 45 4.10 -1.75 -2.86
CA PHE A 45 4.43 -2.98 -2.13
C PHE A 45 5.94 -3.19 -2.02
N VAL A 46 6.68 -2.99 -3.11
CA VAL A 46 8.15 -3.08 -3.11
C VAL A 46 8.76 -2.07 -2.15
N ASP A 47 8.26 -0.83 -2.16
CA ASP A 47 8.74 0.23 -1.27
C ASP A 47 8.45 -0.08 0.20
N PHE A 48 7.30 -0.71 0.51
CA PHE A 48 7.02 -1.21 1.86
C PHE A 48 8.06 -2.24 2.33
N GLN A 49 8.37 -3.23 1.49
CA GLN A 49 9.34 -4.28 1.83
C GLN A 49 10.77 -3.72 1.97
N ARG A 50 11.15 -2.76 1.12
CA ARG A 50 12.44 -2.04 1.22
C ARG A 50 12.52 -1.22 2.50
N CYS A 51 11.45 -0.50 2.83
CA CYS A 51 11.36 0.31 4.04
C CYS A 51 11.54 -0.56 5.30
N LYS A 52 10.82 -1.69 5.36
CA LYS A 52 10.95 -2.68 6.43
C LYS A 52 12.37 -3.24 6.56
N ARG A 53 13.09 -3.44 5.45
CA ARG A 53 14.46 -3.96 5.46
C ARG A 53 15.51 -2.92 5.89
N VAL A 54 15.37 -1.67 5.45
CA VAL A 54 16.35 -0.60 5.73
C VAL A 54 16.18 -0.05 7.14
N TYR A 55 14.94 0.23 7.55
CA TYR A 55 14.64 0.89 8.82
C TYR A 55 14.20 -0.07 9.93
N GLY A 56 13.87 -1.32 9.60
CA GLY A 56 13.29 -2.29 10.53
C GLY A 56 11.77 -2.21 10.63
N GLU A 57 11.18 -3.13 11.40
CA GLU A 57 9.72 -3.24 11.56
C GLU A 57 9.11 -2.11 12.41
N GLU A 58 9.92 -1.42 13.22
CA GLU A 58 9.45 -0.37 14.12
C GLU A 58 9.25 1.00 13.45
N TYR A 59 9.65 1.15 12.19
CA TYR A 59 9.51 2.42 11.49
C TYR A 59 8.08 2.65 11.01
N LYS A 60 7.31 3.31 11.87
CA LYS A 60 5.88 3.61 11.71
C LYS A 60 5.50 4.27 10.39
N ALA A 61 6.36 5.12 9.82
CA ALA A 61 6.08 5.76 8.53
C ALA A 61 6.07 4.76 7.35
N CYS A 62 6.68 3.56 7.47
CA CYS A 62 6.54 2.51 6.45
C CYS A 62 5.08 2.07 6.26
N ASN A 63 4.23 2.24 7.27
CA ASN A 63 2.81 1.87 7.21
C ASN A 63 2.04 2.63 6.12
N TYR A 64 2.53 3.80 5.70
CA TYR A 64 1.99 4.53 4.56
C TYR A 64 1.99 3.68 3.28
N PHE A 65 3.12 3.04 2.97
CA PHE A 65 3.26 2.21 1.78
C PHE A 65 2.39 0.96 1.85
N LYS A 66 2.27 0.38 3.06
CA LYS A 66 1.35 -0.73 3.32
C LYS A 66 -0.10 -0.33 3.06
N ARG A 67 -0.55 0.79 3.61
CA ARG A 67 -1.91 1.31 3.40
C ARG A 67 -2.18 1.65 1.93
N THR A 68 -1.21 2.26 1.27
CA THR A 68 -1.30 2.61 -0.16
C THR A 68 -1.41 1.35 -1.03
N ALA A 69 -0.59 0.33 -0.75
CA ALA A 69 -0.68 -0.96 -1.45
C ALA A 69 -2.03 -1.65 -1.17
N GLN A 70 -2.55 -1.58 0.06
CA GLN A 70 -3.87 -2.11 0.40
C GLN A 70 -5.02 -1.49 -0.39
N LEU A 71 -4.96 -0.19 -0.66
CA LEU A 71 -6.00 0.52 -1.39
C LEU A 71 -5.88 0.37 -2.92
N LEU A 72 -4.67 0.20 -3.45
CA LEU A 72 -4.43 0.11 -4.90
C LEU A 72 -4.46 -1.31 -5.45
N CYS A 73 -3.94 -2.27 -4.68
CA CYS A 73 -3.79 -3.63 -5.16
C CYS A 73 -5.14 -4.35 -5.04
N PRO A 74 -5.71 -4.83 -6.16
CA PRO A 74 -6.97 -5.55 -6.10
C PRO A 74 -6.80 -6.81 -5.24
N SER A 75 -7.82 -7.19 -4.47
CA SER A 75 -7.93 -8.59 -4.06
C SER A 75 -8.01 -9.42 -5.34
N SER A 76 -7.44 -10.63 -5.38
CA SER A 76 -7.30 -11.42 -6.62
C SER A 76 -8.64 -11.77 -7.33
N TRP A 77 -9.77 -11.27 -6.84
CA TRP A 77 -11.14 -11.59 -7.21
C TRP A 77 -11.84 -10.52 -8.07
N VAL A 78 -11.16 -9.54 -8.66
CA VAL A 78 -11.81 -8.73 -9.72
C VAL A 78 -12.19 -9.60 -10.94
N CYS A 79 -11.70 -10.83 -11.04
CA CYS A 79 -11.99 -11.69 -12.18
C CYS A 79 -13.20 -12.62 -12.04
N LEU A 80 -13.65 -13.06 -10.85
CA LEU A 80 -14.78 -14.00 -10.80
C LEU A 80 -15.61 -13.81 -9.53
N ILE A 81 -16.70 -13.05 -9.68
CA ILE A 81 -18.04 -13.38 -9.18
C ILE A 81 -18.03 -14.09 -7.82
N LEU A 82 -18.25 -13.38 -6.71
CA LEU A 82 -19.20 -13.73 -5.63
C LEU A 82 -19.01 -12.80 -4.41
N ILE A 83 -20.15 -12.40 -3.86
CA ILE A 83 -20.39 -11.27 -2.94
C ILE A 83 -20.10 -11.59 -1.46
N TYR A 84 -19.52 -12.74 -1.10
CA TYR A 84 -19.36 -13.08 0.33
C TYR A 84 -17.98 -13.67 0.61
N SER A 85 -17.00 -12.79 0.82
CA SER A 85 -15.88 -12.92 1.77
C SER A 85 -14.86 -11.83 1.45
N ASN A 86 -14.77 -10.81 2.31
CA ASN A 86 -13.69 -9.83 2.28
C ASN A 86 -12.37 -10.54 2.64
N HIS A 87 -11.65 -11.11 1.65
CA HIS A 87 -10.32 -11.66 1.88
C HIS A 87 -9.27 -11.09 0.94
N PHE A 88 -8.21 -10.59 1.56
CA PHE A 88 -7.17 -9.73 1.04
C PHE A 88 -6.06 -10.53 0.33
N HIS A 89 -6.40 -11.21 -0.77
CA HIS A 89 -5.58 -12.30 -1.32
C HIS A 89 -4.26 -11.90 -2.04
N GLN A 90 -4.13 -10.69 -2.58
CA GLN A 90 -2.98 -10.38 -3.46
C GLN A 90 -1.71 -9.99 -2.70
N ILE A 91 -1.82 -9.21 -1.63
CA ILE A 91 -0.66 -8.90 -0.77
C ILE A 91 -0.21 -10.16 -0.03
N GLU A 92 -1.13 -10.96 0.49
CA GLU A 92 -0.79 -12.25 1.13
C GLU A 92 -0.03 -13.18 0.17
N LYS A 93 -0.40 -13.19 -1.12
CA LYS A 93 0.34 -13.94 -2.14
C LYS A 93 1.77 -13.41 -2.28
N TRP A 94 1.93 -12.09 -2.44
CA TRP A 94 3.25 -11.51 -2.60
C TRP A 94 4.12 -11.67 -1.34
N GLU A 95 3.55 -11.56 -0.15
CA GLU A 95 4.25 -11.86 1.11
C GLU A 95 4.78 -13.29 1.12
N LYS A 96 3.98 -14.29 0.73
CA LYS A 96 4.44 -15.68 0.55
C LYS A 96 5.53 -15.81 -0.51
N GLU A 97 5.46 -15.06 -1.61
CA GLU A 97 6.51 -15.06 -2.65
C GLU A 97 7.81 -14.44 -2.16
N VAL A 98 7.74 -13.41 -1.30
CA VAL A 98 8.91 -12.82 -0.63
C VAL A 98 9.52 -13.82 0.34
N GLU A 99 8.72 -14.48 1.17
CA GLU A 99 9.19 -15.51 2.11
C GLU A 99 9.86 -16.69 1.40
N ASN A 100 9.31 -17.11 0.25
CA ASN A 100 9.86 -18.19 -0.57
C ASN A 100 11.00 -17.75 -1.51
N ASN A 101 11.47 -16.49 -1.43
CA ASN A 101 12.51 -15.92 -2.31
C ASN A 101 12.19 -16.03 -3.82
N MET A 102 10.91 -16.05 -4.20
CA MET A 102 10.44 -16.21 -5.57
C MET A 102 9.97 -14.89 -6.21
N PHE A 103 9.97 -13.80 -5.44
CA PHE A 103 9.46 -12.52 -5.93
C PHE A 103 10.35 -11.93 -7.05
N PRO A 104 9.78 -11.54 -8.20
CA PRO A 104 10.56 -11.18 -9.38
C PRO A 104 11.24 -9.80 -9.28
N TYR A 105 10.80 -8.93 -8.36
CA TYR A 105 11.37 -7.59 -8.20
C TYR A 105 12.42 -7.55 -7.10
N LYS A 106 13.40 -6.66 -7.29
CA LYS A 106 14.44 -6.42 -6.28
C LYS A 106 13.87 -5.68 -5.07
N ILE A 107 13.76 -6.42 -3.98
CA ILE A 107 13.52 -5.91 -2.63
C ILE A 107 14.87 -5.55 -2.00
#